data_AF-A0A0N1HDJ6-F1
#
_entry.id   AF-A0A0N1HDJ6-F1
#
_cell.length_a   1.000
_cell.length_b   1.000
_cell.length_c   1.000
_cell.angle_alpha   90.00
_cell.angle_beta   90.00
_cell.angle_gamma   90.00
#
_symmetry.space_group_name_H-M   'P 1'
#
loop_
_entity.id
_entity.type
_entity.pdbx_description
1 polymer ?
#
loop_
_entity_poly.entity_id
_entity_poly.type
_entity_poly.pdbx_seq_one_letter_code
_entity_poly.pdbx_strand_id
1 'polypeptide(L)'
;MTTPTPSSFRIGDRVRGTTYVPPDLRRHERPEPFEGVVVQVGSGYEKVDAAHKFLWARLADHTERQALVSETELVARRQEV
;
A
#
# COMPACT_ATOMS: atom_id res chain seq x y z
N MET A 1 -10.06 19.15 -1.80
CA MET A 1 -8.94 18.19 -1.88
C MET A 1 -9.54 16.81 -1.63
N THR A 2 -9.81 16.05 -2.68
CA THR A 2 -10.53 14.77 -2.59
C THR A 2 -9.50 13.68 -2.35
N THR A 3 -9.36 13.23 -1.10
CA THR A 3 -8.56 12.05 -0.76
C THR A 3 -9.17 10.83 -1.46
N PRO A 4 -8.40 10.04 -2.22
CA PRO A 4 -8.92 8.85 -2.87
C PRO A 4 -9.45 7.87 -1.81
N THR A 5 -10.71 7.47 -1.95
CA THR A 5 -11.31 6.47 -1.05
C THR A 5 -10.59 5.12 -1.20
N PRO A 6 -10.45 4.37 -0.09
CA PRO A 6 -9.63 3.16 -0.02
C PRO A 6 -10.11 1.98 -0.89
N SER A 7 -11.26 2.12 -1.56
CA SER A 7 -11.81 1.20 -2.55
C SER A 7 -11.22 1.36 -3.97
N SER A 8 -10.16 2.16 -4.15
CA SER A 8 -9.70 2.59 -5.48
C SER A 8 -8.48 1.83 -6.03
N PHE A 9 -7.73 1.11 -5.19
CA PHE A 9 -6.53 0.38 -5.61
C PHE A 9 -6.88 -1.03 -6.09
N ARG A 10 -6.26 -1.47 -7.18
CA ARG A 10 -6.40 -2.79 -7.79
C ARG A 10 -5.06 -3.48 -7.89
N ILE A 11 -5.08 -4.81 -7.89
CA ILE A 11 -3.89 -5.61 -8.17
C ILE A 11 -3.37 -5.27 -9.58
N GLY A 12 -2.10 -4.93 -9.68
CA GLY A 12 -1.42 -4.47 -10.88
C GLY A 12 -1.34 -2.95 -11.05
N ASP A 13 -1.98 -2.17 -10.18
CA ASP A 13 -1.80 -0.71 -10.17
C ASP A 13 -0.37 -0.36 -9.76
N ARG A 14 0.23 0.63 -10.43
CA ARG A 14 1.49 1.23 -9.99
C ARG A 14 1.20 2.30 -8.96
N VAL A 15 1.84 2.22 -7.81
CA VAL A 15 1.61 3.08 -6.65
C VAL A 15 2.92 3.58 -6.07
N ARG A 16 2.85 4.70 -5.37
CA ARG A 16 3.93 5.22 -4.52
C ARG A 16 3.38 5.51 -3.13
N GLY A 17 4.21 5.39 -2.12
CA GLY A 17 3.78 5.66 -0.76
C GLY A 17 4.91 5.55 0.23
N THR A 18 4.56 5.40 1.50
CA THR A 18 5.51 5.20 2.58
C THR A 18 5.27 3.82 3.21
N THR A 19 6.35 3.08 3.47
CA THR A 19 6.26 1.75 4.08
C THR A 19 5.66 1.84 5.46
N TYR A 20 4.67 1.01 5.74
CA TYR A 20 4.09 0.90 7.07
C TYR A 20 5.11 0.25 8.02
N VAL A 21 5.44 0.97 9.10
CA VAL A 21 6.20 0.43 10.24
C VAL A 21 5.29 0.40 11.46
N PRO A 22 5.05 -0.78 12.06
CA PRO A 22 4.27 -0.91 13.28
C PRO A 22 4.81 0.00 14.39
N PRO A 23 3.94 0.57 15.25
CA PRO A 23 4.36 1.51 16.29
C PRO A 23 5.49 1.01 17.18
N ASP A 24 5.46 -0.28 17.54
CA ASP A 24 6.49 -0.92 18.39
C ASP A 24 7.87 -0.96 17.74
N LEU A 25 7.92 -1.07 16.40
CA LEU A 25 9.16 -1.14 15.61
C LEU A 25 9.70 0.23 15.20
N ARG A 26 8.90 1.31 15.31
CA ARG A 26 9.31 2.67 14.90
C ARG A 26 10.53 3.23 15.64
N ARG A 27 10.91 2.62 16.77
CA ARG A 27 12.14 2.97 17.51
C ARG A 27 13.43 2.47 16.82
N HIS A 28 13.32 1.47 15.95
CA HIS A 28 14.45 0.83 15.27
C HIS A 28 14.38 1.00 13.75
N GLU A 29 13.17 1.06 13.20
CA GLU A 29 12.92 1.14 11.76
C GLU A 29 12.16 2.43 11.44
N ARG A 30 12.47 3.05 10.31
CA ARG A 30 11.78 4.25 9.84
C ARG A 30 10.91 3.91 8.64
N PRO A 31 9.72 4.52 8.51
CA PRO A 31 8.97 4.47 7.28
C PRO A 31 9.81 5.03 6.11
N GLU A 32 9.93 4.28 5.03
CA GLU A 32 10.71 4.66 3.84
C GLU A 32 9.77 4.92 2.65
N PRO A 33 10.09 5.87 1.76
CA PRO A 33 9.34 6.03 0.52
C PRO A 33 9.57 4.83 -0.41
N PHE A 34 8.53 4.41 -1.13
CA PHE A 34 8.63 3.36 -2.14
C PHE A 34 7.77 3.68 -3.37
N GLU A 35 8.12 3.04 -4.49
CA GLU A 35 7.28 2.92 -5.66
C GLU A 35 7.24 1.46 -6.11
N GLY A 36 6.06 0.94 -6.42
CA GLY A 36 5.89 -0.47 -6.76
C GLY A 36 4.54 -0.77 -7.40
N VAL A 37 4.28 -2.06 -7.62
CA VAL A 37 3.04 -2.56 -8.20
C VAL A 37 2.23 -3.27 -7.12
N VAL A 38 0.96 -2.91 -6.97
CA VAL A 38 0.06 -3.53 -5.99
C VAL A 38 -0.08 -5.03 -6.31
N VAL A 39 0.25 -5.87 -5.33
CA VAL A 39 0.09 -7.34 -5.42
C VAL A 39 -1.04 -7.84 -4.52
N GLN A 40 -1.40 -7.08 -3.49
CA GLN A 40 -2.51 -7.40 -2.60
C GLN A 40 -3.15 -6.13 -2.03
N VAL A 41 -4.47 -6.13 -1.92
CA VAL A 41 -5.25 -5.08 -1.25
C VAL A 41 -6.02 -5.71 -0.10
N GLY A 42 -5.88 -5.12 1.08
CA GLY A 42 -6.44 -5.64 2.31
C GLY A 42 -5.66 -6.82 2.89
N SER A 43 -5.91 -7.08 4.17
CA SER A 43 -5.28 -8.20 4.89
C SER A 43 -5.99 -9.53 4.63
N GLY A 44 -7.19 -9.51 4.04
CA GLY A 44 -8.07 -10.68 3.95
C GLY A 44 -8.74 -11.05 5.27
N TYR A 45 -8.54 -10.24 6.32
CA TYR A 45 -9.14 -10.42 7.65
C TYR A 45 -10.02 -9.22 7.95
N GLU A 46 -11.35 -9.44 7.90
CA GLU A 46 -12.37 -8.41 8.00
C GLU A 46 -12.18 -7.44 9.19
N LYS A 47 -11.78 -7.96 10.36
CA LYS A 47 -11.54 -7.16 11.57
C LYS A 47 -10.34 -6.21 11.44
N VAL A 48 -9.30 -6.60 10.71
CA VAL A 48 -8.10 -5.78 10.46
C VAL A 48 -8.39 -4.75 9.36
N ASP A 49 -9.04 -5.22 8.30
CA ASP A 49 -9.46 -4.41 7.16
C ASP A 49 -10.50 -3.33 7.51
N ALA A 50 -11.25 -3.50 8.60
CA ALA A 50 -12.20 -2.51 9.09
C ALA A 50 -11.52 -1.30 9.76
N ALA A 51 -10.37 -1.50 10.41
CA ALA A 51 -9.64 -0.46 11.13
C ALA A 51 -8.55 0.20 10.27
N HIS A 52 -7.85 -0.60 9.46
CA HIS A 52 -6.75 -0.14 8.61
C HIS A 52 -6.81 -0.86 7.27
N LYS A 53 -7.01 -0.09 6.20
CA LYS A 53 -6.92 -0.61 4.83
C LYS A 53 -5.44 -0.65 4.48
N PHE A 54 -4.86 -1.85 4.43
CA PHE A 54 -3.48 -2.06 3.99
C PHE A 54 -3.42 -2.43 2.52
N LEU A 55 -2.27 -2.22 1.89
CA LEU A 55 -1.90 -2.84 0.63
C LEU A 55 -0.46 -3.33 0.70
N TRP A 56 -0.13 -4.25 -0.21
CA TRP A 56 1.22 -4.72 -0.46
C TRP A 56 1.60 -4.38 -1.88
N ALA A 57 2.75 -3.75 -2.05
CA ALA A 57 3.33 -3.42 -3.33
C ALA A 57 4.64 -4.18 -3.53
N ARG A 58 4.83 -4.77 -4.70
CA ARG A 58 6.10 -5.34 -5.13
C ARG A 58 6.96 -4.29 -5.80
N LEU A 59 8.19 -4.15 -5.32
CA LEU A 59 9.18 -3.20 -5.80
C LEU A 59 9.98 -3.81 -6.97
N ALA A 60 10.80 -2.98 -7.61
CA ALA A 60 11.66 -3.40 -8.74
C ALA A 60 12.74 -4.41 -8.33
N ASP A 61 13.12 -4.47 -7.06
CA ASP A 61 14.04 -5.45 -6.48
C ASP A 61 13.33 -6.76 -6.06
N HIS A 62 12.07 -6.93 -6.47
CA HIS A 62 11.21 -8.07 -6.17
C HIS A 62 10.83 -8.23 -4.69
N THR A 63 11.20 -7.27 -3.84
CA THR A 63 10.72 -7.22 -2.45
C THR A 63 9.30 -6.69 -2.38
N GLU A 64 8.60 -7.03 -1.29
CA GLU A 64 7.23 -6.58 -1.04
C GLU A 64 7.22 -5.62 0.15
N ARG A 65 6.53 -4.50 0.01
CA ARG A 65 6.37 -3.51 1.07
C ARG A 65 4.89 -3.32 1.39
N GLN A 66 4.59 -3.39 2.69
CA GLN A 66 3.28 -3.07 3.22
C GLN A 66 3.14 -1.55 3.37
N ALA A 67 1.96 -1.02 3.07
CA ALA A 67 1.64 0.39 3.24
C ALA A 67 0.19 0.59 3.67
N LEU A 68 -0.10 1.73 4.30
CA LEU A 68 -1.47 2.16 4.52
C LEU A 68 -2.04 2.73 3.23
N VAL A 69 -3.27 2.34 2.90
CA VAL A 69 -3.98 2.84 1.72
C VAL A 69 -4.15 4.36 1.78
N SER A 70 -4.34 4.92 2.98
CA SER A 70 -4.42 6.37 3.19
C SER A 70 -3.10 7.12 2.98
N GLU A 71 -1.97 6.42 3.01
CA GLU A 71 -0.61 6.96 2.80
C GLU A 71 -0.03 6.50 1.45
N THR A 72 -0.88 5.98 0.57
CA THR A 72 -0.49 5.51 -0.76
C THR A 72 -1.20 6.33 -1.83
N GLU A 73 -0.47 6.64 -2.90
CA GLU A 73 -0.97 7.35 -4.07
C GLU A 73 -0.87 6.47 -5.31
N LEU A 74 -1.88 6.57 -6.18
CA LEU A 74 -1.88 5.90 -7.47
C LEU A 74 -1.00 6.66 -8.47
N VAL A 75 -0.02 5.97 -9.05
CA VAL A 75 0.86 6.51 -10.11
C VAL A 75 0.31 6.17 -11.49
N ALA A 76 -0.09 4.92 -11.70
CA ALA A 76 -0.71 4.48 -12.94
C ALA A 76 -1.69 3.34 -12.69
N ARG A 77 -2.87 3.42 -13.33
CA ARG A 77 -3.83 2.30 -13.35
C ARG A 77 -3.25 1.15 -14.16
N ARG A 78 -3.52 -0.08 -13.74
CA ARG A 78 -3.43 -1.24 -14.65
C ARG A 78 -4.31 -0.96 -15.87
N GLN A 79 -3.73 -0.96 -17.07
CA GLN A 79 -4.51 -0.95 -18.30
C GLN A 79 -5.17 -2.33 -18.47
N GLU A 80 -6.49 -2.35 -18.47
CA GLU A 80 -7.26 -3.50 -18.95
C GLU A 80 -7.20 -3.47 -20.48
N VAL A 81 -6.56 -4.48 -21.07
CA VAL A 81 -6.55 -4.77 -22.52
C VAL A 81 -7.74 -5.63 -22.89
#